data_AF-A0A5N9A2U6-F1
#
_entry.id   AF-A0A5N9A2U6-F1
#
_cell.length_a   1.000
_cell.length_b   1.000
_cell.length_c   1.000
_cell.angle_alpha   90.00
_cell.angle_beta   90.00
_cell.angle_gamma   90.00
#
_symmetry.space_group_name_H-M   'P 1'
#
loop_
_entity.id
_entity.type
_entity.pdbx_description
1 polymer ?
#
loop_
_entity_poly.entity_id
_entity_poly.type
_entity_poly.pdbx_seq_one_letter_code
_entity_poly.pdbx_strand_id
1 'polypeptide(L)'
;MQEIKILAILSLVFIVSFVLITLINIYTKNNQIIKRLNLRSKFNTQNTLLYCFLLSIIGTLSSLYLSEVKDLEPCKYCWFERIFLFPLVFIFFVSWIKKNSFGIIISIPFIISGILLTLYHYWIQLFPPDETCDVISCSSPYIWEFGFISIPLMAFFNFFGLLLIVINYKLIGEK
;
A
#
# COMPACT_ATOMS: atom_id res chain seq x y z
N MET A 1 12.47 -12.79 -14.00
CA MET A 1 11.00 -12.94 -14.19
C MET A 1 10.32 -13.72 -13.07
N GLN A 2 10.80 -14.89 -12.63
CA GLN A 2 10.10 -15.68 -11.60
C GLN A 2 9.94 -14.96 -10.25
N GLU A 3 10.92 -14.18 -9.81
CA GLU A 3 10.84 -13.41 -8.56
C GLU A 3 9.79 -12.28 -8.62
N ILE A 4 9.65 -11.63 -9.79
CA ILE A 4 8.65 -10.58 -10.01
C ILE A 4 7.24 -11.18 -9.96
N LYS A 5 7.04 -12.38 -10.56
CA LYS A 5 5.79 -13.13 -10.44
C LYS A 5 5.43 -13.44 -8.99
N ILE A 6 6.40 -13.86 -8.19
CA ILE A 6 6.20 -14.13 -6.76
C ILE A 6 5.77 -12.84 -6.04
N LEU A 7 6.45 -11.72 -6.30
CA LEU A 7 6.10 -10.41 -5.72
C LEU A 7 4.67 -10.00 -6.09
N ALA A 8 4.29 -10.17 -7.35
CA ALA A 8 2.96 -9.87 -7.85
C ALA A 8 1.88 -10.74 -7.16
N ILE A 9 2.09 -12.05 -7.06
CA ILE A 9 1.18 -12.97 -6.37
C ILE A 9 1.06 -12.60 -4.89
N LEU A 10 2.18 -12.34 -4.21
CA LEU A 10 2.20 -11.95 -2.81
C LEU A 10 1.40 -10.65 -2.60
N SER A 11 1.57 -9.66 -3.47
CA SER A 11 0.83 -8.40 -3.39
C SER A 11 -0.69 -8.60 -3.55
N LEU A 12 -1.12 -9.50 -4.45
CA LEU A 12 -2.52 -9.86 -4.64
C LEU A 12 -3.11 -10.58 -3.43
N VAL A 13 -2.43 -11.63 -2.96
CA VAL A 13 -2.87 -12.39 -1.78
C VAL A 13 -2.97 -11.48 -0.57
N PHE A 14 -1.98 -10.60 -0.39
CA PHE A 14 -1.97 -9.60 0.67
C PHE A 14 -3.19 -8.69 0.58
N ILE A 15 -3.43 -8.04 -0.56
CA ILE A 15 -4.53 -7.08 -0.65
C ILE A 15 -5.90 -7.74 -0.50
N VAL A 16 -6.10 -8.93 -1.10
CA VAL A 16 -7.35 -9.69 -0.96
C VAL A 16 -7.60 -10.05 0.50
N SER A 17 -6.57 -10.51 1.23
CA SER A 17 -6.69 -10.81 2.66
C SER A 17 -7.10 -9.59 3.48
N PHE A 18 -6.45 -8.44 3.29
CA PHE A 18 -6.78 -7.22 4.01
C PHE A 18 -8.17 -6.67 3.67
N VAL A 19 -8.60 -6.74 2.41
CA VAL A 19 -9.95 -6.37 1.98
C VAL A 19 -10.99 -7.27 2.66
N LEU A 20 -10.81 -8.59 2.63
CA LEU A 20 -11.70 -9.54 3.29
C LEU A 20 -11.81 -9.28 4.80
N ILE A 21 -10.68 -9.07 5.48
CA ILE A 21 -10.65 -8.72 6.91
C ILE A 21 -11.44 -7.44 7.17
N THR A 22 -11.26 -6.42 6.32
CA THR A 22 -11.97 -5.14 6.47
C THR A 22 -13.48 -5.32 6.26
N LEU A 23 -13.89 -6.08 5.25
CA LEU A 23 -15.30 -6.38 5.00
C LEU A 23 -15.94 -7.16 6.15
N ILE A 24 -15.24 -8.15 6.70
CA ILE A 24 -15.67 -8.88 7.90
C ILE A 24 -15.82 -7.91 9.08
N ASN A 25 -14.86 -7.02 9.31
CA ASN A 25 -14.93 -6.04 10.39
C ASN A 25 -16.10 -5.05 10.23
N ILE A 26 -16.38 -4.60 9.00
CA ILE A 26 -17.54 -3.73 8.70
C ILE A 26 -18.85 -4.49 8.93
N TYR A 27 -18.95 -5.73 8.43
CA TYR A 27 -20.15 -6.55 8.59
C TYR A 27 -20.44 -6.87 10.06
N THR A 28 -19.42 -7.26 10.83
CA THR A 28 -19.54 -7.55 12.27
C THR A 28 -19.85 -6.30 13.10
N LYS A 29 -19.35 -5.11 12.72
CA LYS A 29 -19.72 -3.83 13.37
C LYS A 29 -21.22 -3.54 13.24
N ASN A 30 -21.80 -3.81 12.07
CA ASN A 30 -23.22 -3.55 11.80
C ASN A 30 -24.14 -4.61 12.44
N ASN A 31 -23.67 -5.85 12.59
CA ASN A 31 -24.45 -6.96 13.16
C ASN A 31 -24.32 -7.06 14.68
N GLN A 32 -25.31 -6.55 15.42
CA GLN A 32 -25.38 -6.62 16.89
C GLN A 32 -25.28 -8.05 17.47
N ILE A 33 -25.64 -9.08 16.70
CA ILE A 33 -25.62 -10.49 17.11
C ILE A 33 -24.18 -11.01 17.33
N ILE A 34 -23.21 -10.59 16.50
CA ILE A 34 -21.82 -11.05 16.59
C ILE A 34 -21.07 -10.36 17.74
N LYS A 35 -21.55 -9.19 18.18
CA LYS A 35 -21.06 -8.50 19.39
C LYS A 35 -21.14 -9.37 20.65
N ARG A 36 -22.05 -10.36 20.68
CA ARG A 36 -22.17 -11.38 21.75
C ARG A 36 -21.17 -12.54 21.66
N LEU A 37 -20.61 -12.83 20.48
CA LEU A 37 -19.75 -14.01 20.23
C LEU A 37 -18.24 -13.79 20.53
N ASN A 38 -17.88 -12.63 21.09
CA ASN A 38 -16.59 -12.36 21.73
C ASN A 38 -15.30 -12.70 20.93
N LEU A 39 -15.35 -12.65 19.59
CA LEU A 39 -14.17 -12.61 18.73
C LEU A 39 -13.57 -11.19 18.75
N ARG A 40 -13.11 -10.75 19.92
CA ARG A 40 -12.52 -9.42 20.09
C ARG A 40 -11.02 -9.50 19.78
N SER A 41 -10.65 -9.41 18.51
CA SER A 41 -9.25 -9.12 18.19
C SER A 41 -8.92 -7.73 18.75
N LYS A 42 -8.00 -7.68 19.72
CA LYS A 42 -7.62 -6.44 20.40
C LYS A 42 -6.59 -5.74 19.51
N PHE A 43 -7.05 -5.08 18.44
CA PHE A 43 -6.20 -4.16 17.68
C PHE A 43 -5.83 -2.98 18.60
N ASN A 44 -4.64 -3.06 19.18
CA ASN A 44 -4.04 -1.97 19.94
C ASN A 44 -3.34 -1.00 18.97
N THR A 45 -3.33 0.29 19.26
CA THR A 45 -2.63 1.33 18.47
C THR A 45 -1.19 0.93 18.16
N GLN A 46 -0.51 0.29 19.11
CA GLN A 46 0.87 -0.17 18.94
C GLN A 46 1.01 -1.27 17.88
N ASN A 47 0.05 -2.20 17.78
CA ASN A 47 0.07 -3.26 16.78
C ASN A 47 -0.25 -2.68 15.39
N THR A 48 -1.21 -1.74 15.31
CA THR A 48 -1.53 -1.03 14.06
C THR A 48 -0.31 -0.31 13.51
N LEU A 49 0.38 0.47 14.35
CA LEU A 49 1.58 1.21 13.95
C LEU A 49 2.70 0.27 13.48
N LEU A 50 2.86 -0.88 14.15
CA LEU A 50 3.82 -1.91 13.73
C LEU A 50 3.45 -2.51 12.36
N TYR A 51 2.18 -2.83 12.12
CA TYR A 51 1.76 -3.35 10.81
C TYR A 51 1.93 -2.32 9.68
N CYS A 52 1.60 -1.04 9.93
CA CYS A 52 1.87 0.03 8.97
C CYS A 52 3.37 0.20 8.68
N PHE A 53 4.20 0.11 9.73
CA PHE A 53 5.66 0.15 9.58
C PHE A 53 6.17 -1.03 8.74
N LEU A 54 5.75 -2.25 9.05
CA LEU A 54 6.14 -3.45 8.30
C LEU A 54 5.71 -3.36 6.83
N LEU A 55 4.50 -2.90 6.57
CA LEU A 55 4.01 -2.77 5.20
C LEU A 55 4.78 -1.70 4.41
N SER A 56 5.01 -0.53 5.01
CA SER A 56 5.77 0.56 4.38
C SER A 56 7.24 0.19 4.12
N ILE A 57 7.91 -0.52 5.04
CA ILE A 57 9.30 -0.96 4.83
C ILE A 57 9.39 -2.05 3.77
N ILE A 58 8.45 -3.00 3.74
CA ILE A 58 8.40 -4.03 2.68
C ILE A 58 8.20 -3.38 1.32
N GLY A 59 7.29 -2.41 1.19
CA GLY A 59 7.09 -1.66 -0.06
C GLY A 59 8.33 -0.87 -0.48
N THR A 60 9.02 -0.24 0.47
CA THR A 60 10.28 0.51 0.21
C THR A 60 11.39 -0.42 -0.26
N LEU A 61 11.61 -1.54 0.43
CA LEU A 61 12.60 -2.55 0.05
C LEU A 61 12.28 -3.16 -1.31
N SER A 62 11.00 -3.41 -1.59
CA SER A 62 10.57 -3.93 -2.89
C SER A 62 10.85 -2.93 -4.02
N SER A 63 10.61 -1.63 -3.78
CA SER A 63 10.93 -0.57 -4.74
C SER A 63 12.43 -0.43 -5.00
N LEU A 64 13.26 -0.56 -3.96
CA LEU A 64 14.72 -0.52 -4.08
C LEU A 64 15.27 -1.77 -4.77
N TYR A 65 14.72 -2.95 -4.46
CA TYR A 65 15.12 -4.20 -5.10
C TYR A 65 14.91 -4.17 -6.62
N LEU A 66 13.77 -3.63 -7.08
CA LEU A 66 13.50 -3.47 -8.52
C LEU A 66 14.50 -2.51 -9.19
N SER A 67 14.93 -1.47 -8.48
CA SER A 67 15.84 -0.45 -9.00
C SER A 67 17.29 -0.93 -9.07
N GLU A 68 17.80 -1.45 -7.95
CA GLU A 68 19.23 -1.71 -7.75
C GLU A 68 19.64 -3.14 -8.11
N VAL A 69 18.70 -4.09 -8.08
CA VAL A 69 18.99 -5.51 -8.33
C VAL A 69 18.42 -5.98 -9.66
N LYS A 70 17.34 -5.35 -10.15
CA LYS A 70 16.75 -5.65 -11.46
C LYS A 70 17.06 -4.62 -12.53
N ASP A 71 17.85 -3.59 -12.19
CA ASP A 71 18.24 -2.51 -13.09
C ASP A 71 17.04 -1.86 -13.82
N LEU A 72 15.88 -1.84 -13.15
CA LEU A 72 14.68 -1.19 -13.67
C LEU A 72 14.70 0.27 -13.25
N GLU A 73 15.14 1.12 -14.16
CA GLU A 73 15.22 2.55 -13.91
C GLU A 73 13.82 3.14 -13.61
N PRO A 74 13.66 3.84 -12.47
CA PRO A 74 12.39 4.43 -12.11
C PRO A 74 12.05 5.61 -13.03
N CYS A 75 10.85 5.59 -13.59
CA CYS A 75 10.31 6.73 -14.33
C CYS A 75 9.95 7.89 -13.39
N LYS A 76 9.58 9.04 -13.97
CA LYS A 76 9.23 10.25 -13.21
C LYS A 76 8.08 10.03 -12.22
N TYR A 77 7.03 9.28 -12.59
CA TYR A 77 5.93 8.99 -11.68
C TYR A 77 6.32 8.00 -10.57
N CYS A 78 7.13 6.98 -10.87
CA CYS A 78 7.71 6.09 -9.85
C CYS A 78 8.50 6.87 -8.78
N TRP A 79 9.22 7.92 -9.17
CA TRP A 79 9.90 8.81 -8.22
C TRP A 79 8.92 9.54 -7.30
N PHE A 80 7.82 10.07 -7.86
CA PHE A 80 6.78 10.67 -7.03
C PHE A 80 6.13 9.65 -6.08
N GLU A 81 5.90 8.41 -6.52
CA GLU A 81 5.40 7.34 -5.65
C GLU A 81 6.35 7.05 -4.48
N ARG A 82 7.67 7.04 -4.73
CA ARG A 82 8.70 6.89 -3.68
C ARG A 82 8.69 8.03 -2.68
N ILE A 83 8.50 9.29 -3.13
CA ILE A 83 8.41 10.46 -2.24
C ILE A 83 7.23 10.32 -1.27
N PHE A 84 6.12 9.70 -1.68
CA PHE A 84 5.00 9.45 -0.78
C PHE A 84 5.20 8.24 0.13
N LEU A 85 5.92 7.21 -0.34
CA LEU A 85 6.09 5.96 0.41
C LEU A 85 7.24 6.00 1.43
N PHE A 86 8.41 6.51 1.07
CA PHE A 86 9.61 6.40 1.89
C PHE A 86 9.49 7.14 3.24
N PRO A 87 8.91 8.35 3.30
CA PRO A 87 8.69 9.03 4.58
C PRO A 87 7.77 8.27 5.54
N LEU A 88 6.83 7.48 5.02
CA LEU A 88 5.89 6.70 5.84
C LEU A 88 6.61 5.69 6.73
N VAL A 89 7.72 5.11 6.26
CA VAL A 89 8.55 4.19 7.06
C VAL A 89 8.99 4.86 8.35
N PHE A 90 9.54 6.08 8.24
CA PHE A 90 10.01 6.84 9.39
C PHE A 90 8.86 7.33 10.28
N ILE A 91 7.77 7.81 9.67
CA ILE A 91 6.59 8.29 10.42
C ILE A 91 6.01 7.16 11.28
N PHE A 92 5.81 5.97 10.71
CA PHE A 92 5.26 4.83 11.44
C PHE A 92 6.25 4.27 12.45
N PHE A 93 7.54 4.19 12.12
CA PHE A 93 8.58 3.73 13.05
C PHE A 93 8.68 4.61 14.30
N VAL A 94 8.81 5.92 14.12
CA VAL A 94 8.91 6.87 15.24
C VAL A 94 7.64 6.86 16.08
N SER A 95 6.48 6.80 15.43
CA SER A 95 5.18 6.78 16.12
C SER A 95 4.97 5.49 16.90
N TRP A 96 5.46 4.36 16.38
CA TRP A 96 5.47 3.08 17.07
C TRP A 96 6.34 3.12 18.33
N ILE A 97 7.57 3.65 18.26
CA ILE A 97 8.47 3.80 19.42
C ILE A 97 7.87 4.73 20.47
N LYS A 98 7.36 5.89 20.04
CA LYS A 98 6.76 6.89 20.94
C LYS A 98 5.37 6.50 21.44
N LYS A 99 4.79 5.39 20.94
CA LYS A 99 3.42 4.94 21.21
C LYS A 99 2.38 6.05 20.99
N ASN A 100 2.63 6.92 20.01
CA ASN A 100 1.80 8.08 19.71
C ASN A 100 0.99 7.84 18.44
N SER A 101 -0.34 7.95 18.54
CA SER A 101 -1.26 7.80 17.41
C SER A 101 -1.18 8.94 16.39
N PHE A 102 -0.50 10.04 16.72
CA PHE A 102 -0.39 11.21 15.84
C PHE A 102 0.25 10.88 14.47
N GLY A 103 1.15 9.91 14.41
CA GLY A 103 1.71 9.45 13.13
C GLY A 103 0.68 8.88 12.16
N ILE A 104 -0.41 8.29 12.67
CA ILE A 104 -1.51 7.81 11.84
C ILE A 104 -2.15 9.00 11.11
N ILE A 105 -2.39 10.10 11.81
CA ILE A 105 -3.01 11.30 11.23
C ILE A 105 -2.09 11.93 10.19
N ILE A 106 -0.79 12.06 10.50
CA ILE A 106 0.20 12.61 9.56
C ILE A 106 0.32 11.73 8.30
N SER A 107 0.17 10.40 8.44
CA SER A 107 0.31 9.47 7.31
C SER A 107 -0.81 9.54 6.27
N ILE A 108 -2.02 9.98 6.66
CA ILE A 108 -3.20 10.00 5.79
C ILE A 108 -2.99 10.78 4.48
N PRO A 109 -2.52 12.04 4.47
CA PRO A 109 -2.30 12.77 3.22
C PRO A 109 -1.32 12.06 2.29
N PHE A 110 -0.23 11.51 2.82
CA PHE A 110 0.74 10.74 2.02
C PHE A 110 0.11 9.50 1.39
N ILE A 111 -0.68 8.75 2.16
CA ILE A 111 -1.38 7.55 1.66
C ILE A 111 -2.36 7.90 0.56
N ILE A 112 -3.20 8.93 0.76
CA ILE A 112 -4.21 9.35 -0.24
C ILE A 112 -3.53 9.85 -1.51
N SER A 113 -2.51 10.70 -1.39
CA SER A 113 -1.75 11.18 -2.55
C SER A 113 -1.06 10.03 -3.30
N GLY A 114 -0.48 9.06 -2.58
CA GLY A 114 0.12 7.86 -3.17
C GLY A 114 -0.89 7.01 -3.94
N ILE A 115 -2.10 6.83 -3.40
CA ILE A 115 -3.20 6.11 -4.08
C ILE A 115 -3.59 6.82 -5.38
N LEU A 116 -3.82 8.13 -5.32
CA LEU A 116 -4.23 8.90 -6.50
C LEU A 116 -3.16 8.86 -7.60
N LEU A 117 -1.89 9.02 -7.20
CA LEU A 117 -0.76 8.99 -8.12
C LEU A 117 -0.58 7.62 -8.79
N THR A 118 -0.61 6.54 -8.01
CA THR A 118 -0.46 5.17 -8.53
C THR A 118 -1.60 4.78 -9.47
N LEU A 119 -2.84 5.19 -9.17
CA LEU A 119 -3.99 5.01 -10.07
C LEU A 119 -3.81 5.79 -11.37
N TYR A 120 -3.37 7.05 -11.28
CA TYR A 120 -3.12 7.88 -12.45
C TYR A 120 -2.00 7.29 -13.33
N HIS A 121 -0.92 6.82 -12.72
CA HIS A 121 0.18 6.20 -13.44
C HIS A 121 -0.25 4.88 -14.11
N TYR A 122 -1.03 4.05 -13.42
CA TYR A 122 -1.61 2.84 -14.01
C TYR A 122 -2.55 3.17 -15.19
N TRP A 123 -3.33 4.24 -15.10
CA TRP A 123 -4.16 4.72 -16.21
C TRP A 123 -3.30 5.03 -17.43
N ILE A 124 -2.25 5.83 -17.28
CA ILE A 124 -1.36 6.19 -18.40
C ILE A 124 -0.74 4.94 -19.04
N GLN A 125 -0.45 3.89 -18.28
CA GLN A 125 0.05 2.62 -18.83
C GLN A 125 -1.00 1.86 -19.65
N LEU A 126 -2.28 1.97 -19.29
CA LEU A 126 -3.38 1.37 -20.05
C LEU A 126 -3.74 2.16 -21.31
N PHE A 127 -3.64 3.49 -21.23
CA PHE A 127 -3.96 4.41 -22.31
C PHE A 127 -2.75 5.30 -22.60
N PRO A 128 -1.71 4.74 -23.23
CA PRO A 128 -0.48 5.47 -23.49
C PRO A 128 -0.74 6.64 -24.44
N PRO A 129 -0.32 7.87 -24.11
CA PRO A 129 -0.35 8.99 -25.05
C PRO A 129 0.64 8.75 -26.21
N ASP A 130 0.28 9.26 -27.39
CA ASP A 130 0.97 8.93 -28.66
C ASP A 130 2.44 9.38 -28.72
N GLU A 131 2.85 10.39 -27.95
CA GLU A 131 4.25 10.82 -27.86
C GLU A 131 4.60 11.33 -26.45
N THR A 132 5.61 10.71 -25.81
CA THR A 132 6.23 11.24 -24.58
C THR A 132 7.72 11.44 -24.83
N CYS A 133 8.17 12.70 -24.80
CA CYS A 133 9.59 13.05 -24.90
C CYS A 133 10.32 12.91 -23.55
N ASP A 134 10.09 11.81 -22.85
CA ASP A 134 10.76 11.50 -21.58
C ASP A 134 11.90 10.51 -21.82
N VAL A 135 13.04 10.71 -21.12
CA VAL A 135 14.23 9.83 -21.20
C VAL A 135 13.89 8.39 -20.84
N ILE A 136 12.97 8.21 -19.89
CA ILE A 136 12.38 6.94 -19.48
C ILE A 136 10.87 7.08 -19.59
N SER A 137 10.23 6.28 -20.45
CA SER A 137 8.80 6.38 -20.68
C SER A 137 7.99 5.86 -19.49
N CYS A 138 7.10 6.70 -18.94
CA CYS A 138 6.19 6.27 -17.88
C CYS A 138 5.02 5.42 -18.42
N SER A 139 4.71 5.59 -19.71
CA SER A 139 3.59 4.95 -20.40
C SER A 139 3.92 3.53 -20.88
N SER A 140 5.21 3.18 -20.97
CA SER A 140 5.64 1.83 -21.32
C SER A 140 5.91 1.01 -20.05
N PRO A 141 5.07 0.04 -19.71
CA PRO A 141 5.28 -0.80 -18.55
C PRO A 141 6.45 -1.77 -18.78
N TYR A 142 7.46 -1.67 -17.92
CA TYR A 142 8.57 -2.64 -17.84
C TYR A 142 8.09 -4.07 -17.53
N ILE A 143 6.98 -4.19 -16.82
CA ILE A 143 6.46 -5.44 -16.28
C ILE A 143 4.95 -5.47 -16.48
N TRP A 144 4.46 -6.51 -17.15
CA TRP A 144 3.07 -6.95 -17.12
C TRP A 144 3.03 -8.40 -16.65
N GLU A 145 2.90 -8.61 -15.34
CA GLU A 145 2.60 -9.94 -14.83
C GLU A 145 1.10 -10.20 -14.93
N PHE A 146 0.74 -11.42 -15.35
CA PHE A 146 -0.65 -11.83 -15.59
C PHE A 146 -1.45 -10.94 -16.58
N GLY A 147 -0.78 -10.07 -17.34
CA GLY A 147 -1.41 -9.16 -18.31
C GLY A 147 -2.15 -7.95 -17.71
N PHE A 148 -2.11 -7.78 -16.38
CA PHE A 148 -2.72 -6.62 -15.71
C PHE A 148 -1.91 -6.09 -14.51
N ILE A 149 -0.97 -6.85 -13.97
CA ILE A 149 -0.17 -6.42 -12.81
C ILE A 149 1.09 -5.73 -13.28
N SER A 150 1.09 -4.41 -13.17
CA SER A 150 2.26 -3.56 -13.40
C SER A 150 2.84 -3.03 -12.08
N ILE A 151 4.01 -2.39 -12.16
CA ILE A 151 4.69 -1.80 -11.00
C ILE A 151 3.79 -0.78 -10.27
N PRO A 152 3.11 0.17 -10.96
CA PRO A 152 2.20 1.11 -10.31
C PRO A 152 1.03 0.42 -9.60
N LEU A 153 0.52 -0.70 -10.13
CA LEU A 153 -0.56 -1.44 -9.48
C LEU A 153 -0.08 -2.10 -8.17
N MET A 154 1.14 -2.65 -8.14
CA MET A 154 1.73 -3.18 -6.91
C MET A 154 1.94 -2.07 -5.86
N ALA A 155 2.38 -0.88 -6.28
CA ALA A 155 2.49 0.28 -5.42
C ALA A 155 1.12 0.74 -4.89
N PHE A 156 0.08 0.73 -5.74
CA PHE A 156 -1.30 0.98 -5.34
C PHE A 156 -1.76 0.01 -4.25
N PHE A 157 -1.52 -1.30 -4.39
CA PHE A 157 -1.88 -2.29 -3.37
C PHE A 157 -1.20 -2.01 -2.02
N ASN A 158 0.03 -1.52 -2.05
CA ASN A 158 0.75 -1.13 -0.83
C ASN A 158 0.08 0.07 -0.13
N PHE A 159 -0.18 1.17 -0.85
CA PHE A 159 -0.85 2.33 -0.26
C PHE A 159 -2.29 2.03 0.16
N PHE A 160 -3.03 1.25 -0.63
CA PHE A 160 -4.38 0.84 -0.32
C PHE A 160 -4.40 -0.10 0.91
N GLY A 161 -3.44 -1.01 1.02
CA GLY A 161 -3.26 -1.83 2.23
C GLY A 161 -3.00 -0.99 3.48
N LEU A 162 -2.14 0.04 3.40
CA LEU A 162 -1.92 0.99 4.49
C LEU A 162 -3.23 1.70 4.89
N LEU A 163 -4.02 2.15 3.90
CA LEU A 163 -5.32 2.76 4.15
C LEU A 163 -6.27 1.80 4.87
N LEU A 164 -6.35 0.54 4.43
CA LEU A 164 -7.20 -0.48 5.06
C LEU A 164 -6.79 -0.73 6.51
N ILE A 165 -5.49 -0.77 6.82
CA ILE A 165 -5.01 -0.92 8.21
C ILE A 165 -5.48 0.26 9.07
N VAL A 166 -5.37 1.48 8.57
CA VAL A 166 -5.81 2.70 9.27
C VAL A 166 -7.34 2.72 9.46
N ILE A 167 -8.11 2.31 8.44
CA ILE A 167 -9.57 2.19 8.52
C ILE A 167 -9.96 1.15 9.58
N ASN A 168 -9.35 -0.03 9.57
CA ASN A 168 -9.64 -1.08 10.55
C ASN A 168 -9.31 -0.62 11.97
N TYR A 169 -8.23 0.13 12.16
CA TYR A 169 -7.93 0.75 13.45
C TYR A 169 -9.05 1.67 13.94
N LYS A 170 -9.60 2.53 13.07
CA LYS A 170 -10.73 3.40 13.43
C LYS A 170 -12.02 2.60 13.68
N LEU A 171 -12.29 1.57 12.88
CA LEU A 171 -13.50 0.74 13.02
C LEU A 171 -13.54 -0.05 14.33
N ILE A 172 -12.40 -0.59 14.77
CA ILE A 172 -12.27 -1.40 16.00
C ILE A 172 -11.97 -0.54 17.23
N GLY A 173 -11.29 0.60 17.03
CA GLY A 173 -10.84 1.52 18.07
C GLY A 173 -11.90 2.50 18.57
N GLU A 174 -13.08 2.60 17.94
CA GLU A 174 -14.24 3.29 18.51
C GLU A 174 -14.75 2.54 19.74
N LYS A 175 -14.25 2.98 20.91
CA LYS A 175 -14.84 2.78 22.23
C LYS A 175 -14.97 4.12 22.92
#